data_AF-A0A832N7A6-F1
#
_entry.id   AF-A0A832N7A6-F1
#
_cell.length_a   1.000
_cell.length_b   1.000
_cell.length_c   1.000
_cell.angle_alpha   90.00
_cell.angle_beta   90.00
_cell.angle_gamma   90.00
#
_symmetry.space_group_name_H-M   'P 1'
#
loop_
_entity.id
_entity.type
_entity.pdbx_description
1 polymer ?
#
loop_
_entity_poly.entity_id
_entity_poly.type
_entity_poly.pdbx_seq_one_letter_code
_entity_poly.pdbx_strand_id
1 'polypeptide(L)'
;MKDFIKYEFIGAKVEVINSKNKHIIGLYGTIIDETKNTFKIETENGIKVVPKRGNTFIFYFKDYWILVDGSIITERPWERIKKKVRKII
;
A
#
# COMPACT_ATOMS: atom_id res chain seq x y z
N MET A 1 -11.58 2.84 8.95
CA MET A 1 -11.28 2.14 7.68
C MET A 1 -11.74 2.90 6.43
N LYS A 2 -12.97 3.46 6.39
CA LYS A 2 -13.54 4.18 5.22
C LYS A 2 -12.69 5.36 4.72
N ASP A 3 -11.88 5.95 5.58
CA ASP A 3 -11.03 7.09 5.24
C ASP A 3 -9.58 6.71 4.92
N PHE A 4 -9.11 5.50 5.25
CA PHE A 4 -7.71 5.08 5.02
C PHE A 4 -7.28 5.25 3.56
N ILE A 5 -8.14 4.83 2.64
CA ILE A 5 -7.89 4.90 1.19
C ILE A 5 -7.80 6.35 0.69
N LYS A 6 -8.17 7.35 1.50
CA LYS A 6 -8.02 8.77 1.18
C LYS A 6 -6.80 9.41 1.84
N TYR A 7 -6.12 8.72 2.75
CA TYR A 7 -4.91 9.23 3.36
C TYR A 7 -3.73 9.21 2.39
N GLU A 8 -2.78 10.08 2.69
CA GLU A 8 -1.44 10.05 2.10
C GLU A 8 -0.76 8.73 2.48
N PHE A 9 -0.23 8.04 1.47
CA PHE A 9 0.51 6.79 1.69
C PHE A 9 2.01 7.04 1.78
N ILE A 10 2.52 8.15 1.23
CA ILE A 10 3.91 8.55 1.40
C ILE A 10 4.21 8.76 2.88
N GLY A 11 5.32 8.19 3.35
CA GLY A 11 5.74 8.17 4.75
C GLY A 11 5.14 7.02 5.58
N ALA A 12 4.16 6.27 5.06
CA ALA A 12 3.63 5.10 5.74
C ALA A 12 4.62 3.93 5.69
N LYS A 13 4.74 3.21 6.81
CA LYS A 13 5.43 1.93 6.84
C LYS A 13 4.51 0.83 6.33
N VAL A 14 5.05 -0.03 5.46
CA VAL A 14 4.28 -1.09 4.81
C VAL A 14 5.05 -2.40 4.74
N GLU A 15 4.30 -3.49 4.68
CA GLU A 15 4.82 -4.84 4.47
C GLU A 15 4.00 -5.57 3.41
N VAL A 16 4.66 -6.29 2.49
CA VAL A 16 3.98 -7.17 1.53
C VAL A 16 3.77 -8.54 2.18
N ILE A 17 2.52 -8.88 2.51
CA ILE A 17 2.19 -10.18 3.14
C ILE A 17 1.73 -11.25 2.14
N ASN A 18 1.31 -10.84 0.96
CA ASN A 18 0.91 -11.77 -0.10
C ASN A 18 1.25 -11.16 -1.46
N SER A 19 1.75 -11.99 -2.37
CA SER A 19 2.13 -11.58 -3.71
C SER A 19 2.10 -12.76 -4.67
N LYS A 20 1.81 -12.47 -5.95
CA LYS A 20 2.12 -13.41 -7.05
C LYS A 20 3.62 -13.68 -7.16
N ASN A 21 4.47 -12.71 -6.82
CA ASN A 21 5.91 -12.88 -6.78
C ASN A 21 6.34 -13.19 -5.34
N LYS A 22 6.63 -14.46 -5.05
CA LYS A 22 6.99 -14.90 -3.68
C LYS A 22 8.26 -14.23 -3.13
N HIS A 23 9.16 -13.73 -3.99
CA HIS A 23 10.41 -13.10 -3.55
C HIS A 23 10.22 -11.74 -2.86
N ILE A 24 9.05 -11.12 -3.00
CA ILE A 24 8.76 -9.83 -2.36
C ILE A 24 7.86 -9.98 -1.13
N ILE A 25 7.44 -11.19 -0.76
CA ILE A 25 6.72 -11.43 0.50
C ILE A 25 7.69 -11.18 1.65
N GLY A 26 7.25 -10.42 2.65
CA GLY A 26 8.08 -9.93 3.76
C GLY A 26 8.87 -8.65 3.43
N LEU A 27 8.73 -8.10 2.23
CA LEU A 27 9.33 -6.79 1.90
C LEU A 27 8.69 -5.73 2.78
N TYR A 28 9.49 -5.16 3.67
CA TYR A 28 9.10 -4.14 4.65
C TYR A 28 9.87 -2.84 4.42
N GLY A 29 9.21 -1.70 4.60
CA GLY A 29 9.86 -0.40 4.50
C GLY A 29 8.90 0.77 4.50
N THR A 30 9.41 1.95 4.18
CA THR A 30 8.64 3.20 4.12
C THR A 30 8.32 3.56 2.68
N ILE A 31 7.06 3.92 2.39
CA ILE A 31 6.69 4.45 1.07
C ILE A 31 7.31 5.84 0.90
N ILE A 32 8.14 6.02 -0.12
CA ILE A 32 8.76 7.31 -0.46
C ILE A 32 8.15 7.95 -1.71
N ASP A 33 7.42 7.18 -2.52
CA ASP A 33 6.70 7.68 -3.69
C ASP A 33 5.50 6.78 -4.03
N GLU A 34 4.45 7.37 -4.59
CA GLU A 34 3.23 6.70 -5.02
C GLU A 34 2.88 7.12 -6.45
N THR A 35 2.66 6.12 -7.31
CA THR A 35 2.02 6.34 -8.61
C THR A 35 0.63 5.70 -8.63
N LYS A 36 -0.07 5.82 -9.77
CA LYS A 36 -1.35 5.13 -9.98
C LYS A 36 -1.28 3.64 -9.61
N ASN A 37 -0.22 2.96 -10.03
CA ASN A 37 -0.16 1.49 -9.99
C ASN A 37 0.95 0.94 -9.09
N THR A 38 1.85 1.77 -8.57
CA THR A 38 3.03 1.30 -7.84
C THR A 38 3.28 2.11 -6.58
N PHE A 39 4.00 1.48 -5.65
CA PHE A 39 4.69 2.14 -4.55
C PHE A 39 6.19 2.02 -4.74
N LYS A 40 6.92 3.08 -4.42
CA LYS A 40 8.36 3.04 -4.23
C LYS A 40 8.61 2.94 -2.73
N ILE A 41 9.18 1.83 -2.29
CA ILE A 41 9.39 1.50 -0.88
C ILE A 41 10.88 1.53 -0.61
N GLU A 42 11.30 2.37 0.32
CA GLU A 42 12.64 2.36 0.90
C GLU A 42 12.70 1.28 1.97
N THR A 43 13.55 0.28 1.72
CA THR A 43 13.81 -0.84 2.64
C THR A 43 15.23 -0.70 3.20
N GLU A 44 15.59 -1.52 4.19
CA GLU A 44 16.96 -1.59 4.71
C GLU A 44 18.01 -1.92 3.63
N ASN A 45 17.60 -2.62 2.56
CA ASN A 45 18.46 -3.04 1.46
C ASN A 45 18.30 -2.15 0.21
N GLY A 46 17.78 -0.93 0.40
CA GLY A 46 17.58 0.05 -0.65
C GLY A 46 16.14 0.07 -1.20
N ILE A 47 15.98 0.72 -2.34
CA ILE A 47 14.66 1.09 -2.85
C ILE A 47 14.09 0.02 -3.79
N LYS A 48 12.82 -0.33 -3.59
CA LYS A 48 12.08 -1.29 -4.41
C LYS A 48 10.79 -0.66 -4.93
N VAL A 49 10.47 -0.94 -6.20
CA VAL A 49 9.19 -0.56 -6.80
C VAL A 49 8.27 -1.77 -6.77
N VAL A 50 7.16 -1.66 -6.05
CA VAL A 50 6.19 -2.73 -5.85
C VAL A 50 4.86 -2.37 -6.52
N PRO A 51 4.34 -3.18 -7.44
CA PRO A 51 3.00 -3.00 -8.00
C PRO A 51 1.94 -3.09 -6.91
N LYS A 52 0.92 -2.24 -6.94
CA LYS A 52 -0.22 -2.36 -6.03
C LYS A 52 -1.04 -3.60 -6.37
N ARG A 53 -1.44 -3.75 -7.64
CA ARG A 53 -2.24 -4.89 -8.08
C ARG A 53 -1.48 -6.21 -7.94
N GLY A 54 -2.15 -7.23 -7.39
CA GLY A 54 -1.56 -8.56 -7.20
C GLY A 54 -0.69 -8.68 -5.96
N ASN A 55 -0.68 -7.66 -5.11
CA ASN A 55 -0.03 -7.65 -3.80
C ASN A 55 -1.03 -7.28 -2.72
N THR A 56 -0.90 -7.89 -1.54
CA THR A 56 -1.61 -7.48 -0.32
C THR A 56 -0.60 -6.88 0.64
N PHE A 57 -0.94 -5.72 1.18
CA PHE A 57 -0.07 -4.94 2.03
C PHE A 57 -0.65 -4.86 3.44
N ILE A 58 0.20 -4.91 4.45
CA ILE A 58 -0.10 -4.36 5.76
C ILE A 58 0.45 -2.94 5.80
N PHE A 59 -0.41 -1.98 6.13
CA PHE A 59 -0.01 -0.61 6.42
C PHE A 59 -0.01 -0.41 7.94
N TYR A 60 1.11 0.07 8.48
CA TYR A 60 1.25 0.39 9.89
C TYR A 60 0.95 1.89 10.08
N PHE A 61 -0.17 2.20 10.73
CA PHE A 61 -0.65 3.58 10.90
C PHE A 61 -0.95 3.87 12.36
N LYS A 62 -0.10 4.68 13.00
CA LYS A 62 -0.17 4.97 14.44
C LYS A 62 -0.20 3.67 15.25
N ASP A 63 -1.26 3.44 16.01
CA ASP A 63 -1.39 2.33 16.97
C ASP A 63 -2.08 1.09 16.37
N TYR A 64 -2.41 1.12 15.08
CA TYR A 64 -3.08 0.00 14.41
C TYR A 64 -2.48 -0.28 13.04
N TRP A 65 -2.78 -1.48 12.54
CA TRP A 65 -2.40 -1.90 11.21
C TRP A 65 -3.63 -2.20 10.36
N ILE A 66 -3.52 -2.04 9.05
CA ILE A 66 -4.60 -2.29 8.10
C ILE A 66 -4.10 -3.18 6.98
N LEU A 67 -4.85 -4.25 6.72
CA LEU A 67 -4.62 -5.14 5.58
C LEU A 67 -5.36 -4.61 4.35
N VAL A 68 -4.64 -4.45 3.24
CA VAL A 68 -5.14 -3.81 2.01
C VAL A 68 -4.74 -4.62 0.80
N ASP A 69 -5.72 -5.08 0.02
CA ASP A 69 -5.48 -5.55 -1.35
C ASP A 69 -5.07 -4.35 -2.21
N GLY A 70 -3.87 -4.38 -2.79
CA GLY A 70 -3.41 -3.24 -3.58
C GLY A 70 -4.28 -2.94 -4.81
N SER A 71 -5.12 -3.90 -5.25
CA SER A 71 -6.08 -3.72 -6.35
C SER A 71 -7.15 -2.67 -6.04
N ILE A 72 -7.47 -2.40 -4.76
CA ILE A 72 -8.47 -1.39 -4.39
C ILE A 72 -7.90 0.04 -4.37
N ILE A 73 -6.57 0.19 -4.40
CA ILE A 73 -5.82 1.45 -4.32
C ILE A 73 -5.01 1.78 -5.60
N THR A 74 -5.34 1.16 -6.74
CA THR A 74 -4.70 1.41 -8.05
C THR A 74 -5.14 2.71 -8.75
N GLU A 75 -5.47 3.73 -7.98
CA GLU A 75 -5.90 5.04 -8.45
C GLU A 75 -4.89 6.10 -8.02
N ARG A 76 -4.85 7.22 -8.74
CA ARG A 76 -3.98 8.33 -8.34
C ARG A 76 -4.48 8.92 -7.01
N PRO A 77 -3.61 9.51 -6.17
CA PRO A 77 -3.99 10.04 -4.85
C PRO A 77 -5.26 10.92 -4.88
N TRP A 78 -5.37 11.83 -5.85
CA TRP A 78 -6.52 12.73 -5.99
C TRP A 78 -7.80 12.04 -6.50
N GLU A 79 -7.67 10.91 -7.19
CA GLU A 79 -8.82 10.11 -7.66
C GLU A 79 -9.40 9.30 -6.48
N ARG A 80 -8.53 8.80 -5.58
CA ARG A 80 -8.91 8.02 -4.40
C ARG A 80 -9.87 8.75 -3.47
N ILE A 81 -9.76 10.08 -3.35
CA ILE A 81 -10.58 10.93 -2.46
C ILE A 81 -12.09 10.75 -2.74
N LYS A 82 -12.46 10.56 -4.01
CA LYS A 82 -13.86 10.47 -4.47
C LYS A 82 -14.46 9.07 -4.33
N LYS A 83 -13.65 8.06 -4.00
CA LYS A 83 -14.06 6.65 -4.02
C LYS A 83 -14.91 6.30 -2.80
N LYS A 84 -16.11 5.75 -3.03
CA LYS A 84 -16.94 5.13 -1.99
C LYS A 84 -16.42 3.72 -1.72
N VAL A 85 -15.63 3.57 -0.67
CA VAL A 85 -15.14 2.26 -0.23
C VAL A 85 -16.30 1.50 0.44
N ARG A 86 -16.70 0.37 -0.16
CA ARG A 86 -17.61 -0.58 0.49
C ARG A 86 -16.82 -1.34 1.56
N LYS A 87 -17.44 -1.53 2.74
CA LYS A 87 -16.85 -2.19 3.90
C LYS A 87 -16.32 -3.56 3.46
N ILE A 88 -15.01 -3.76 3.52
CA ILE A 88 -14.39 -5.08 3.40
C ILE A 88 -14.42 -5.63 4.82
N ILE A 89 -15.20 -6.70 5.00
CA ILE A 89 -15.41 -7.38 6.29
C ILE A 89 -14.16 -8.21 6.59
#